data_AF-A0A7K4XTN3-F1
#
_entry.id   AF-A0A7K4XTN3-F1
#
_cell.length_a   1.000
_cell.length_b   1.000
_cell.length_c   1.000
_cell.angle_alpha   90.00
_cell.angle_beta   90.00
_cell.angle_gamma   90.00
#
_symmetry.space_group_name_H-M   'P 1'
#
loop_
_entity.id
_entity.type
_entity.pdbx_description
1 polymer ?
#
loop_
_entity_poly.entity_id
_entity_poly.type
_entity_poly.pdbx_seq_one_letter_code
_entity_poly.pdbx_strand_id
1 'polypeptide(L)'
;RSMNSFLIIYLIILLFEAILSTILKYAWQAEEKWDEPWYNEKTEHERNSSKILRFISDFLAFLVLYNFIIPISLYVTVEMQKFLGSFFIGWDLDLYHEETNQRAQVNTSDLNEELGQVEYVFTDKTGTLTENEMQFRECSINGIKYQEVNGKLTPEGFSEDSPDGNRHGLVRLFGFPTFSHPRWKVFYFRESIKKTPKKHTHKSEFLNKEELFLKAVCLCHTVQINADQTDGADGPWHANGITSPLEYYASSPDEKALVEAASRVGVVFTGISGDSMEVKSLGKPERY
;
A
#
# COMPACT_ATOMS: atom_id res chain seq x y z
N ARG A 1 -18.06 23.80 1.04
CA ARG A 1 -18.03 25.27 0.83
C ARG A 1 -18.90 25.73 -0.34
N SER A 2 -18.81 25.10 -1.51
CA SER A 2 -19.65 25.43 -2.69
C SER A 2 -21.16 25.35 -2.41
N MET A 3 -21.62 24.37 -1.61
CA MET A 3 -23.03 24.26 -1.20
C MET A 3 -23.57 25.52 -0.50
N ASN A 4 -22.77 26.16 0.37
CA ASN A 4 -23.18 27.38 1.06
C ASN A 4 -23.34 28.54 0.07
N SER A 5 -22.52 28.59 -0.97
CA SER A 5 -22.66 29.57 -2.05
C SER A 5 -23.96 29.36 -2.83
N PHE A 6 -24.34 28.11 -3.14
CA PHE A 6 -25.64 27.82 -3.76
C PHE A 6 -26.82 28.21 -2.87
N LEU A 7 -26.75 27.94 -1.56
CA LEU A 7 -27.80 28.35 -0.62
C LEU A 7 -27.97 29.88 -0.57
N ILE A 8 -26.87 30.63 -0.60
CA ILE A 8 -26.92 32.10 -0.65
C ILE A 8 -27.56 32.57 -1.96
N ILE A 9 -27.21 31.94 -3.09
CA ILE A 9 -27.82 32.26 -4.40
C ILE A 9 -29.33 31.99 -4.36
N TYR A 10 -29.77 30.84 -3.84
CA TYR A 10 -31.20 30.53 -3.70
C TYR A 10 -31.92 31.49 -2.76
N LEU A 11 -31.29 31.91 -1.67
CA LEU A 11 -31.84 32.93 -0.78
C LEU A 11 -32.03 34.27 -1.49
N ILE A 12 -31.07 34.71 -2.31
CA ILE A 12 -31.19 35.94 -3.11
C ILE A 12 -32.35 35.83 -4.10
N ILE A 13 -32.47 34.70 -4.79
CA ILE A 13 -33.57 34.44 -5.74
C ILE A 13 -34.92 34.48 -5.00
N LEU A 14 -35.03 33.82 -3.85
CA LEU A 14 -36.25 33.80 -3.04
C LEU A 14 -36.65 35.21 -2.57
N LEU A 15 -35.69 36.02 -2.09
CA LEU A 15 -35.98 37.40 -1.69
C LEU A 15 -36.40 38.25 -2.89
N PHE A 16 -35.73 38.08 -4.04
CA PHE A 16 -36.07 38.80 -5.26
C PHE A 16 -37.49 38.46 -5.74
N GLU A 17 -37.86 37.18 -5.80
CA GLU A 17 -39.21 36.76 -6.21
C GLU A 17 -40.30 37.21 -5.24
N ALA A 18 -40.03 37.15 -3.92
CA ALA A 18 -40.97 37.64 -2.92
C ALA A 18 -41.19 39.16 -3.02
N ILE A 19 -40.12 39.94 -3.21
CA ILE A 19 -40.22 41.40 -3.43
C ILE A 19 -40.95 41.70 -4.73
N LEU A 20 -40.57 41.05 -5.83
CA LEU A 20 -41.17 41.25 -7.15
C LEU A 20 -42.67 40.91 -7.12
N SER A 21 -43.05 39.79 -6.50
CA SER A 21 -44.45 39.37 -6.35
C SER A 21 -45.25 40.35 -5.50
N THR A 22 -44.65 40.90 -4.44
CA THR A 22 -45.28 41.93 -3.61
C THR A 22 -45.50 43.22 -4.40
N ILE A 23 -44.50 43.69 -5.15
CA ILE A 23 -44.63 44.88 -6.01
C ILE A 23 -45.71 44.67 -7.08
N LEU A 24 -45.70 43.51 -7.75
CA LEU A 24 -46.70 43.17 -8.77
C LEU A 24 -48.12 43.10 -8.19
N LYS A 25 -48.28 42.58 -6.97
CA LYS A 25 -49.56 42.61 -6.25
C LYS A 25 -50.07 44.03 -6.06
N TYR A 26 -49.23 44.94 -5.56
CA TYR A 26 -49.62 46.34 -5.34
C TYR A 26 -49.83 47.11 -6.65
N ALA A 27 -49.06 46.81 -7.70
CA ALA A 27 -49.27 47.37 -9.03
C ALA A 27 -50.64 46.94 -9.60
N TRP A 28 -51.01 45.67 -9.41
CA TRP A 28 -52.32 45.15 -9.80
C TRP A 28 -53.48 45.75 -8.98
N GLN A 29 -53.27 45.97 -7.68
CA GLN A 29 -54.24 46.58 -6.77
C GLN A 29 -54.24 48.12 -6.78
N ALA A 30 -53.48 48.75 -7.68
CA ALA A 30 -53.44 50.21 -7.78
C ALA A 30 -54.77 50.79 -8.29
N GLU A 31 -55.53 50.01 -9.06
CA GLU A 31 -56.87 50.35 -9.53
C GLU A 31 -57.93 49.89 -8.53
N GLU A 32 -58.80 50.81 -8.08
CA GLU A 32 -59.81 50.60 -7.03
C GLU A 32 -60.74 49.40 -7.30
N LYS A 33 -61.04 49.13 -8.58
CA LYS A 33 -61.84 47.99 -9.05
C LYS A 33 -61.21 46.63 -8.69
N TRP A 34 -59.89 46.54 -8.61
CA TRP A 34 -59.15 45.30 -8.32
C TRP A 34 -58.73 45.19 -6.86
N ASP A 35 -58.77 46.29 -6.10
CA ASP A 35 -58.45 46.30 -4.68
C ASP A 35 -59.61 45.82 -3.80
N GLU A 36 -60.85 46.20 -4.14
CA GLU A 36 -62.08 45.70 -3.51
C GLU A 36 -63.11 45.26 -4.59
N PRO A 37 -62.93 44.07 -5.20
CA PRO A 37 -63.93 43.52 -6.13
C PRO A 37 -65.27 43.29 -5.43
N TRP A 38 -66.38 43.45 -6.17
CA TRP A 38 -67.75 43.34 -5.64
C TRP A 38 -68.10 42.02 -4.92
N TYR A 39 -67.31 40.97 -5.13
CA TYR A 39 -67.51 39.64 -4.54
C TYR A 39 -66.55 39.32 -3.38
N ASN A 40 -65.56 40.17 -3.09
CA ASN A 40 -64.54 39.94 -2.06
C ASN A 40 -64.13 41.26 -1.37
N GLU A 41 -65.07 41.81 -0.60
CA GLU A 41 -64.86 43.04 0.18
C GLU A 41 -63.94 42.80 1.39
N LYS A 42 -63.17 43.82 1.76
CA LYS A 42 -62.26 43.76 2.91
C LYS A 42 -63.02 43.79 4.23
N THR A 43 -62.55 43.02 5.20
CA THR A 43 -63.09 42.98 6.56
C THR A 43 -62.78 44.29 7.31
N GLU A 44 -63.62 44.70 8.28
CA GLU A 44 -63.38 45.87 9.15
C GLU A 44 -61.97 45.88 9.76
N HIS A 45 -61.46 44.71 10.15
CA HIS A 45 -60.10 44.56 10.68
C HIS A 45 -59.00 44.83 9.64
N GLU A 46 -59.23 44.50 8.37
CA GLU A 46 -58.28 44.73 7.28
C GLU A 46 -58.26 46.19 6.82
N ARG A 47 -59.40 46.89 6.93
CA ARG A 47 -59.51 48.33 6.70
C ARG A 47 -58.82 49.14 7.81
N ASN A 48 -58.91 48.68 9.06
CA ASN A 48 -58.26 49.31 10.20
C ASN A 48 -56.77 48.95 10.36
N SER A 49 -56.27 47.97 9.62
CA SER A 49 -54.85 47.59 9.64
C SER A 49 -53.98 48.61 8.91
N SER A 50 -52.81 48.93 9.47
CA SER A 50 -51.91 49.90 8.86
C SER A 50 -51.34 49.39 7.53
N LYS A 51 -51.15 50.30 6.57
CA LYS A 51 -50.61 49.97 5.23
C LYS A 51 -49.26 49.23 5.32
N ILE A 52 -48.42 49.58 6.30
CA ILE A 52 -47.13 48.95 6.54
C ILE A 52 -47.27 47.49 7.01
N LEU A 53 -48.23 47.21 7.90
CA LEU A 53 -48.46 45.85 8.40
C LEU A 53 -49.01 44.94 7.31
N ARG A 54 -49.87 45.46 6.45
CA ARG A 54 -50.39 44.72 5.28
C ARG A 54 -49.27 44.39 4.29
N PHE A 55 -48.39 45.35 4.00
CA PHE A 55 -47.22 45.12 3.15
C PHE A 55 -46.30 44.04 3.70
N ILE A 56 -45.98 44.10 5.00
CA ILE A 56 -45.14 43.08 5.65
C ILE A 56 -45.82 41.72 5.66
N SER A 57 -47.12 41.66 5.96
CA SER A 57 -47.90 40.41 5.95
C SER A 57 -47.93 39.78 4.55
N ASP A 58 -48.12 40.58 3.52
CA ASP A 58 -48.17 40.12 2.13
C ASP A 58 -46.79 39.65 1.64
N PHE A 59 -45.73 40.37 1.99
CA PHE A 59 -44.35 39.97 1.72
C PHE A 59 -44.00 38.64 2.40
N LEU A 60 -44.34 38.49 3.69
CA LEU A 60 -44.13 37.25 4.43
C LEU A 60 -44.96 36.10 3.87
N ALA A 61 -46.18 36.35 3.42
CA ALA A 61 -47.02 35.35 2.77
C ALA A 61 -46.37 34.82 1.47
N PHE A 62 -45.82 35.69 0.64
CA PHE A 62 -45.07 35.28 -0.55
C PHE A 62 -43.77 34.53 -0.21
N LEU A 63 -43.07 34.94 0.86
CA LEU A 63 -41.87 34.24 1.35
C LEU A 63 -42.19 32.80 1.76
N VAL A 64 -43.30 32.59 2.47
CA VAL A 64 -43.77 31.24 2.83
C VAL A 64 -44.22 30.45 1.60
N LEU A 65 -44.90 31.10 0.65
CA LEU A 65 -45.35 30.47 -0.60
C LEU A 65 -44.18 29.92 -1.42
N TYR A 66 -43.05 30.65 -1.46
CA TYR A 66 -41.83 30.25 -2.18
C TYR A 66 -40.82 29.47 -1.34
N ASN A 67 -41.20 28.98 -0.14
CA ASN A 67 -40.29 28.24 0.75
C ASN A 67 -39.66 27.00 0.07
N PHE A 68 -40.32 26.41 -0.93
CA PHE A 68 -39.82 25.26 -1.69
C PHE A 68 -38.55 25.54 -2.51
N ILE A 69 -38.23 26.81 -2.81
CA ILE A 69 -37.03 27.20 -3.58
C ILE A 69 -35.75 26.76 -2.86
N ILE A 70 -35.76 26.76 -1.53
CA ILE A 70 -34.68 26.22 -0.71
C ILE A 70 -35.14 24.84 -0.22
N PRO A 71 -34.73 23.74 -0.88
CA PRO A 71 -35.22 22.42 -0.51
C PRO A 71 -34.64 22.03 0.84
N ILE A 72 -35.51 21.88 1.84
CA ILE A 72 -35.10 21.49 3.21
C ILE A 72 -34.34 20.16 3.18
N SER A 73 -34.69 19.26 2.25
CA SER A 73 -34.06 17.95 2.09
C SER A 73 -32.71 17.97 1.36
N LEU A 74 -32.28 19.09 0.75
CA LEU A 74 -31.04 19.14 -0.03
C LEU A 74 -29.83 18.74 0.82
N TYR A 75 -29.70 19.33 2.01
CA TYR A 75 -28.59 19.05 2.92
C TYR A 75 -28.59 17.58 3.35
N VAL A 76 -29.74 17.08 3.82
CA VAL A 76 -29.88 15.69 4.28
C VAL A 76 -29.60 14.69 3.16
N THR A 77 -30.05 14.97 1.94
CA THR A 77 -29.82 14.11 0.78
C THR A 77 -28.34 14.07 0.41
N VAL A 78 -27.66 15.23 0.44
CA VAL A 78 -26.21 15.32 0.19
C VAL A 78 -25.41 14.56 1.25
N GLU A 79 -25.76 14.69 2.53
CA GLU A 79 -25.09 13.92 3.58
C GLU A 79 -25.36 12.41 3.45
N MET A 80 -26.59 12.02 3.11
CA MET A 80 -26.96 10.62 2.92
C MET A 80 -26.21 9.98 1.75
N GLN A 81 -26.04 10.67 0.62
CA GLN A 81 -25.25 10.12 -0.49
C GLN A 81 -23.77 9.95 -0.11
N LYS A 82 -23.18 10.84 0.69
CA LYS A 82 -21.78 10.72 1.15
C LYS A 82 -21.62 9.51 2.07
N PHE A 83 -22.56 9.34 2.98
CA PHE A 83 -22.63 8.20 3.87
C PHE A 83 -22.84 6.88 3.12
N LEU A 84 -23.73 6.83 2.13
CA LEU A 84 -23.88 5.64 1.30
C LEU A 84 -22.65 5.38 0.42
N GLY A 85 -22.00 6.43 -0.06
CA GLY A 85 -20.77 6.36 -0.84
C GLY A 85 -19.61 5.71 -0.09
N SER A 86 -19.51 5.91 1.24
CA SER A 86 -18.45 5.28 2.03
C SER A 86 -18.58 3.76 2.10
N PHE A 87 -19.81 3.23 2.11
CA PHE A 87 -20.03 1.78 2.04
C PHE A 87 -19.58 1.19 0.71
N PHE A 88 -19.78 1.89 -0.40
CA PHE A 88 -19.31 1.40 -1.70
C PHE A 88 -17.79 1.25 -1.73
N ILE A 89 -17.04 2.21 -1.18
CA ILE A 89 -15.57 2.10 -1.06
C ILE A 89 -15.18 0.90 -0.18
N GLY A 90 -15.88 0.69 0.94
CA GLY A 90 -15.57 -0.42 1.86
C GLY A 90 -16.01 -1.80 1.38
N TRP A 91 -16.92 -1.88 0.41
CA TRP A 91 -17.37 -3.12 -0.22
C TRP A 91 -16.59 -3.47 -1.48
N ASP A 92 -15.74 -2.57 -1.96
CA ASP A 92 -14.91 -2.81 -3.13
C ASP A 92 -13.88 -3.91 -2.84
N LEU A 93 -13.90 -4.96 -3.68
CA LEU A 93 -12.95 -6.07 -3.58
C LEU A 93 -11.60 -5.72 -4.22
N ASP A 94 -11.54 -4.72 -5.10
CA ASP A 94 -10.28 -4.26 -5.68
C ASP A 94 -9.41 -3.52 -4.66
N LEU A 95 -10.03 -2.99 -3.60
CA LEU A 95 -9.35 -2.33 -2.47
C LEU A 95 -9.18 -3.26 -1.25
N TYR A 96 -9.35 -4.57 -1.43
CA TYR A 96 -9.17 -5.57 -0.37
C TYR A 96 -7.75 -6.14 -0.39
N HIS A 97 -7.12 -6.16 0.78
CA HIS A 97 -5.79 -6.73 0.98
C HIS A 97 -5.91 -8.18 1.51
N GLU A 98 -5.55 -9.15 0.67
CA GLU A 98 -5.73 -10.57 0.95
C GLU A 98 -4.82 -11.08 2.09
N GLU A 99 -3.54 -10.67 2.11
CA GLU A 99 -2.56 -11.21 3.06
C GLU A 99 -2.87 -10.84 4.52
N THR A 100 -3.41 -9.64 4.75
CA THR A 100 -3.83 -9.19 6.09
C THR A 100 -5.33 -9.38 6.32
N ASN A 101 -6.08 -9.83 5.31
CA ASN A 101 -7.54 -9.95 5.33
C ASN A 101 -8.23 -8.65 5.77
N GLN A 102 -7.85 -7.53 5.15
CA GLN A 102 -8.33 -6.18 5.49
C GLN A 102 -8.98 -5.51 4.28
N ARG A 103 -10.13 -4.85 4.51
CA ARG A 103 -10.83 -4.03 3.50
C ARG A 103 -10.48 -2.56 3.66
N ALA A 104 -10.65 -1.77 2.60
CA ALA A 104 -10.61 -0.33 2.71
C ALA A 104 -11.63 0.18 3.74
N GLN A 105 -11.14 0.96 4.70
CA GLN A 105 -11.96 1.54 5.75
C GLN A 105 -12.06 3.05 5.54
N VAL A 106 -13.30 3.54 5.41
CA VAL A 106 -13.59 4.96 5.34
C VAL A 106 -13.92 5.47 6.75
N ASN A 107 -13.04 6.28 7.32
CA ASN A 107 -13.25 6.86 8.64
C ASN A 107 -14.10 8.14 8.61
N THR A 108 -14.12 8.84 7.48
CA THR A 108 -14.82 10.12 7.30
C THR A 108 -15.49 10.15 5.93
N SER A 109 -16.82 10.16 5.90
CA SER A 109 -17.60 10.20 4.65
C SER A 109 -17.57 11.55 3.93
N ASP A 110 -17.30 12.62 4.67
CA ASP A 110 -17.41 14.00 4.17
C ASP A 110 -16.40 14.31 3.07
N LEU A 111 -15.29 13.55 3.05
CA LEU A 111 -14.13 13.71 2.18
C LEU A 111 -14.20 12.83 0.93
N ASN A 112 -15.23 12.00 0.77
CA ASN A 112 -15.33 11.06 -0.34
C ASN A 112 -15.27 11.76 -1.71
N GLU A 113 -15.86 12.95 -1.82
CA GLU A 113 -15.83 13.78 -3.03
C GLU A 113 -14.50 14.53 -3.22
N GLU A 114 -13.78 14.81 -2.14
CA GLU A 114 -12.48 15.49 -2.18
C GLU A 114 -11.40 14.57 -2.75
N LEU A 115 -11.53 13.25 -2.59
CA LEU A 115 -10.64 12.26 -3.19
C LEU A 115 -10.56 12.39 -4.72
N GLY A 116 -11.66 12.79 -5.38
CA GLY A 116 -11.70 13.03 -6.83
C GLY A 116 -11.03 14.34 -7.27
N GLN A 117 -10.57 15.16 -6.34
CA GLN A 117 -9.99 16.49 -6.59
C GLN A 117 -8.53 16.59 -6.13
N VAL A 118 -7.91 15.48 -5.76
CA VAL A 118 -6.53 15.45 -5.27
C VAL A 118 -5.56 15.72 -6.43
N GLU A 119 -4.78 16.80 -6.32
CA GLU A 119 -3.71 17.14 -7.28
C GLU A 119 -2.32 16.71 -6.83
N TYR A 120 -2.08 16.70 -5.51
CA TYR A 120 -0.77 16.40 -4.92
C TYR A 120 -0.91 15.30 -3.89
N VAL A 121 -0.09 14.25 -4.04
CA VAL A 121 0.01 13.16 -3.06
C VAL A 121 1.36 13.25 -2.38
N PHE A 122 1.35 13.55 -1.09
CA PHE A 122 2.53 13.44 -0.23
C PHE A 122 2.60 12.03 0.31
N THR A 123 3.67 11.31 -0.02
CA THR A 123 3.90 9.94 0.46
C THR A 123 5.10 9.91 1.39
N ASP A 124 5.01 9.10 2.44
CA ASP A 124 6.18 8.68 3.18
C ASP A 124 6.95 7.63 2.37
N LYS A 125 8.26 7.53 2.58
CA LYS A 125 9.09 6.51 1.92
C LYS A 125 8.92 5.16 2.61
N THR A 126 9.18 5.13 3.91
CA THR A 126 9.30 3.88 4.67
C THR A 126 7.93 3.43 5.16
N GLY A 127 7.54 2.19 4.88
CA GLY A 127 6.23 1.66 5.27
C GLY A 127 5.07 2.02 4.35
N THR A 128 5.32 2.88 3.34
CA THR A 128 4.33 3.20 2.28
C THR A 128 4.87 2.85 0.89
N LEU A 129 6.01 3.41 0.48
CA LEU A 129 6.62 3.08 -0.81
C LEU A 129 7.49 1.82 -0.75
N THR A 130 8.10 1.56 0.41
CA THR A 130 8.98 0.42 0.62
C THR A 130 8.52 -0.41 1.79
N GLU A 131 8.39 -1.71 1.57
CA GLU A 131 8.29 -2.71 2.63
C GLU A 131 9.60 -2.73 3.44
N ASN A 132 9.50 -3.02 4.74
CA ASN A 132 10.67 -3.10 5.63
C ASN A 132 11.36 -4.47 5.53
N GLU A 133 11.59 -4.94 4.30
CA GLU A 133 12.27 -6.19 4.00
C GLU A 133 13.44 -5.89 3.04
N MET A 134 14.66 -6.15 3.51
CA MET A 134 15.87 -5.97 2.70
C MET A 134 16.28 -7.31 2.09
N GLN A 135 16.48 -7.32 0.77
CA GLN A 135 16.89 -8.51 0.03
C GLN A 135 18.20 -8.21 -0.70
N PHE A 136 19.16 -9.11 -0.55
CA PHE A 136 20.36 -9.10 -1.38
C PHE A 136 19.99 -9.40 -2.83
N ARG A 137 20.47 -8.57 -3.77
CA ARG A 137 20.18 -8.71 -5.20
C ARG A 137 21.43 -9.06 -5.99
N GLU A 138 22.44 -8.23 -5.88
CA GLU A 138 23.64 -8.29 -6.72
C GLU A 138 24.87 -7.84 -5.93
N CYS A 139 26.05 -8.34 -6.33
CA CYS A 139 27.34 -7.85 -5.85
C CYS A 139 28.38 -7.84 -6.97
N SER A 140 29.51 -7.17 -6.73
CA SER A 140 30.67 -7.25 -7.61
C SER A 140 31.84 -7.89 -6.87
N ILE A 141 32.35 -8.99 -7.40
CA ILE A 141 33.49 -9.73 -6.82
C ILE A 141 34.61 -9.72 -7.86
N ASN A 142 35.75 -9.13 -7.53
CA ASN A 142 36.93 -9.07 -8.40
C ASN A 142 36.61 -8.49 -9.81
N GLY A 143 35.73 -7.47 -9.87
CA GLY A 143 35.34 -6.80 -11.11
C GLY A 143 34.28 -7.51 -11.95
N ILE A 144 33.73 -8.62 -11.45
CA ILE A 144 32.65 -9.36 -12.11
C ILE A 144 31.37 -9.15 -11.30
N LYS A 145 30.28 -8.79 -11.99
CA LYS A 145 28.96 -8.61 -11.40
C LYS A 145 28.30 -9.98 -11.22
N TYR A 146 27.74 -10.25 -10.04
CA TYR A 146 27.02 -11.47 -9.70
C TYR A 146 25.62 -11.12 -9.25
N GLN A 147 24.68 -11.98 -9.58
CA GLN A 147 23.30 -11.94 -9.09
C GLN A 147 23.02 -13.20 -8.27
N GLU A 148 22.21 -13.07 -7.22
CA GLU A 148 21.69 -14.24 -6.51
C GLU A 148 20.47 -14.81 -7.23
N VAL A 149 20.60 -16.04 -7.76
CA VAL A 149 19.51 -16.75 -8.43
C VAL A 149 19.36 -18.14 -7.77
N ASN A 150 18.22 -18.37 -7.11
CA ASN A 150 17.89 -19.63 -6.43
C ASN A 150 18.98 -20.12 -5.43
N GLY A 151 19.54 -19.21 -4.63
CA GLY A 151 20.58 -19.55 -3.64
C GLY A 151 21.96 -19.82 -4.24
N LYS A 152 22.22 -19.32 -5.45
CA LYS A 152 23.54 -19.40 -6.09
C LYS A 152 23.94 -18.05 -6.67
N LEU A 153 25.20 -17.69 -6.52
CA LEU A 153 25.78 -16.53 -7.22
C LEU A 153 26.08 -16.91 -8.67
N THR A 154 25.45 -16.20 -9.60
CA THR A 154 25.67 -16.35 -11.04
C THR A 154 26.28 -15.07 -11.61
N PRO A 155 27.43 -15.16 -12.32
CA PRO A 155 28.04 -13.99 -12.93
C PRO A 155 27.22 -13.47 -14.13
N GLU A 156 26.96 -12.18 -14.15
CA GLU A 156 26.25 -11.49 -15.22
C GLU A 156 27.16 -11.35 -16.45
N GLY A 157 26.72 -11.86 -17.61
CA GLY A 157 27.50 -11.91 -18.85
C GLY A 157 28.09 -13.27 -19.23
N PHE A 158 27.93 -14.31 -18.39
CA PHE A 158 28.03 -15.70 -18.84
C PHE A 158 26.64 -16.25 -19.19
N SER A 159 25.98 -15.67 -20.20
CA SER A 159 24.95 -16.42 -20.91
C SER A 159 25.63 -17.55 -21.67
N GLU A 160 25.09 -18.76 -21.60
CA GLU A 160 25.46 -19.90 -22.45
C GLU A 160 25.11 -19.69 -23.94
N ASP A 161 25.04 -18.44 -24.40
CA ASP A 161 24.69 -18.03 -25.76
C ASP A 161 25.90 -17.44 -26.50
N SER A 162 27.10 -17.94 -26.23
CA SER A 162 28.26 -17.70 -27.10
C SER A 162 28.24 -18.72 -28.26
N PRO A 163 28.22 -18.29 -29.54
CA PRO A 163 27.96 -19.18 -30.67
C PRO A 163 29.16 -20.03 -31.12
N ASP A 164 30.26 -20.09 -30.34
CA ASP A 164 31.40 -20.93 -30.71
C ASP A 164 31.29 -22.33 -30.09
N GLY A 165 30.86 -23.24 -30.94
CA GLY A 165 30.48 -24.59 -30.59
C GLY A 165 31.64 -25.47 -30.12
N ASN A 166 31.43 -26.14 -28.99
CA ASN A 166 31.63 -27.58 -28.91
C ASN A 166 30.89 -28.18 -27.70
N ARG A 167 29.81 -28.90 -28.03
CA ARG A 167 29.12 -29.99 -27.32
C ARG A 167 29.61 -30.32 -25.90
N HIS A 168 28.67 -30.37 -24.95
CA HIS A 168 28.28 -31.61 -24.25
C HIS A 168 26.99 -31.33 -23.47
N GLY A 169 25.87 -31.86 -23.96
CA GLY A 169 24.56 -31.64 -23.35
C GLY A 169 24.43 -32.28 -21.97
N LEU A 170 23.71 -31.60 -21.09
CA LEU A 170 22.93 -32.25 -20.05
C LEU A 170 21.57 -31.56 -19.91
N VAL A 171 20.63 -32.09 -20.71
CA VAL A 171 19.23 -32.36 -20.38
C VAL A 171 18.51 -31.35 -19.46
N ARG A 172 17.60 -30.60 -20.09
CA ARG A 172 16.35 -30.13 -19.48
C ARG A 172 15.64 -31.27 -18.74
N LEU A 173 15.50 -31.14 -17.42
CA LEU A 173 14.54 -31.85 -16.55
C LEU A 173 14.54 -31.00 -15.26
N PHE A 174 13.53 -30.27 -14.82
CA PHE A 174 12.08 -30.42 -14.88
C PHE A 174 11.45 -29.01 -14.83
N GLY A 175 10.31 -28.82 -15.50
CA GLY A 175 9.40 -27.73 -15.17
C GLY A 175 8.65 -28.05 -13.88
N PHE A 176 8.57 -27.10 -12.96
CA PHE A 176 7.61 -27.07 -11.86
C PHE A 176 7.10 -25.64 -11.67
N PRO A 177 5.83 -25.46 -11.26
CA PRO A 177 5.10 -24.21 -11.42
C PRO A 177 5.57 -23.15 -10.41
N THR A 178 5.49 -21.91 -10.85
CA THR A 178 5.51 -20.71 -10.01
C THR A 178 4.41 -20.80 -8.97
N PHE A 179 4.77 -20.87 -7.69
CA PHE A 179 3.87 -20.53 -6.59
C PHE A 179 4.65 -19.78 -5.51
N SER A 180 4.31 -18.50 -5.41
CA SER A 180 4.64 -17.57 -4.33
C SER A 180 3.87 -17.98 -3.07
N HIS A 181 4.51 -18.71 -2.15
CA HIS A 181 4.06 -18.93 -0.77
C HIS A 181 5.29 -19.12 0.15
N PRO A 182 5.27 -18.64 1.42
CA PRO A 182 6.44 -18.48 2.27
C PRO A 182 6.79 -19.76 3.05
N ARG A 183 6.94 -20.90 2.36
CA ARG A 183 7.31 -22.17 3.00
C ARG A 183 8.13 -23.04 2.06
N TRP A 184 9.43 -22.77 1.97
CA TRP A 184 10.34 -23.62 1.20
C TRP A 184 11.22 -24.47 2.12
N LYS A 185 10.94 -25.78 2.04
CA LYS A 185 11.80 -26.87 2.47
C LYS A 185 13.10 -26.83 1.67
N VAL A 186 14.23 -26.76 2.36
CA VAL A 186 15.56 -26.91 1.77
C VAL A 186 15.81 -28.41 1.53
N PHE A 187 15.77 -28.83 0.27
CA PHE A 187 16.33 -30.13 -0.14
C PHE A 187 17.81 -29.93 -0.43
N TYR A 188 18.68 -30.53 0.38
CA TYR A 188 20.09 -30.68 0.05
C TYR A 188 20.22 -31.60 -1.16
N PHE A 189 20.64 -31.05 -2.29
CA PHE A 189 21.06 -31.86 -3.43
C PHE A 189 22.48 -32.36 -3.19
N ARG A 190 22.58 -33.63 -2.80
CA ARG A 190 23.83 -34.40 -2.76
C ARG A 190 24.06 -35.02 -4.14
N GLU A 191 24.93 -34.41 -4.94
CA GLU A 191 25.63 -35.12 -6.01
C GLU A 191 27.14 -35.05 -5.78
N SER A 192 27.73 -36.14 -5.31
CA SER A 192 28.20 -37.28 -6.11
C SER A 192 29.45 -36.90 -6.90
N ILE A 193 30.57 -36.89 -6.19
CA ILE A 193 31.92 -36.79 -6.75
C ILE A 193 32.17 -38.03 -7.62
N LYS A 194 32.00 -37.89 -8.93
CA LYS A 194 32.71 -38.74 -9.88
C LYS A 194 34.06 -38.09 -10.18
N LYS A 195 35.12 -38.74 -9.70
CA LYS A 195 36.52 -38.40 -9.99
C LYS A 195 36.73 -38.40 -11.52
N THR A 196 36.86 -37.22 -12.11
CA THR A 196 37.48 -37.00 -13.41
C THR A 196 38.82 -36.28 -13.22
N PRO A 197 39.84 -36.56 -14.06
CA PRO A 197 41.21 -36.20 -13.77
C PRO A 197 41.43 -34.67 -13.82
N LYS A 198 42.38 -34.23 -13.00
CA LYS A 198 42.80 -32.84 -12.80
C LYS A 198 43.02 -32.11 -14.13
N LYS A 199 42.19 -31.10 -14.39
CA LYS A 199 42.59 -29.89 -15.14
C LYS A 199 42.63 -28.72 -14.14
N HIS A 200 43.79 -28.57 -13.48
CA HIS A 200 44.24 -27.25 -13.04
C HIS A 200 44.25 -26.35 -14.30
N THR A 201 43.81 -25.08 -14.33
CA THR A 201 44.40 -23.99 -13.52
C THR A 201 43.53 -22.71 -13.44
N HIS A 202 42.24 -22.69 -13.81
CA HIS A 202 41.45 -21.43 -13.78
C HIS A 202 40.13 -21.47 -12.96
N LYS A 203 39.51 -22.65 -12.81
CA LYS A 203 38.22 -22.79 -12.09
C LYS A 203 38.39 -22.85 -10.56
N SER A 204 39.53 -23.35 -10.06
CA SER A 204 39.80 -23.45 -8.62
C SER A 204 40.23 -22.12 -8.00
N GLU A 205 40.87 -21.24 -8.76
CA GLU A 205 41.28 -19.92 -8.29
C GLU A 205 40.11 -18.93 -8.29
N PHE A 206 39.16 -19.10 -9.23
CA PHE A 206 37.90 -18.38 -9.23
C PHE A 206 37.07 -18.70 -8.00
N LEU A 207 36.75 -19.99 -7.77
CA LEU A 207 35.93 -20.45 -6.63
C LEU A 207 36.44 -19.97 -5.27
N ASN A 208 37.76 -19.79 -5.14
CA ASN A 208 38.39 -19.27 -3.94
C ASN A 208 38.04 -17.80 -3.66
N LYS A 209 37.78 -16.97 -4.69
CA LYS A 209 37.50 -15.54 -4.53
C LYS A 209 36.06 -15.27 -4.11
N GLU A 210 35.09 -15.98 -4.69
CA GLU A 210 33.69 -15.83 -4.23
C GLU A 210 33.52 -16.39 -2.81
N GLU A 211 34.16 -17.53 -2.51
CA GLU A 211 34.16 -18.08 -1.15
C GLU A 211 34.81 -17.11 -0.15
N LEU A 212 35.96 -16.52 -0.48
CA LEU A 212 36.63 -15.54 0.39
C LEU A 212 35.77 -14.29 0.61
N PHE A 213 35.12 -13.79 -0.44
CA PHE A 213 34.20 -12.64 -0.35
C PHE A 213 33.04 -12.94 0.59
N LEU A 214 32.37 -14.09 0.41
CA LEU A 214 31.25 -14.49 1.26
C LEU A 214 31.69 -14.76 2.71
N LYS A 215 32.88 -15.32 2.92
CA LYS A 215 33.47 -15.44 4.26
C LYS A 215 33.69 -14.08 4.91
N ALA A 216 34.19 -13.10 4.16
CA ALA A 216 34.33 -11.73 4.67
C ALA A 216 32.97 -11.13 5.04
N VAL A 217 31.93 -11.34 4.22
CA VAL A 217 30.55 -10.94 4.56
C VAL A 217 30.06 -11.59 5.85
N CYS A 218 30.31 -12.89 6.07
CA CYS A 218 29.95 -13.62 7.30
C CYS A 218 30.82 -13.33 8.53
N LEU A 219 31.91 -12.59 8.38
CA LEU A 219 32.81 -12.26 9.49
C LEU A 219 32.75 -10.77 9.86
N CYS A 220 32.39 -9.90 8.90
CA CYS A 220 32.33 -8.46 9.09
C CYS A 220 30.89 -7.98 9.33
N HIS A 221 30.27 -8.43 10.43
CA HIS A 221 28.90 -8.02 10.80
C HIS A 221 28.66 -8.10 12.31
N THR A 222 27.51 -7.60 12.78
CA THR A 222 27.07 -7.72 14.18
C THR A 222 25.85 -8.64 14.38
N VAL A 223 25.47 -9.38 13.34
CA VAL A 223 24.34 -10.33 13.33
C VAL A 223 24.50 -11.42 14.41
N GLN A 224 23.41 -11.69 15.12
CA GLN A 224 23.27 -12.70 16.15
C GLN A 224 22.31 -13.81 15.70
N ILE A 225 22.42 -14.97 16.34
CA ILE A 225 21.58 -16.15 16.09
C ILE A 225 20.85 -16.50 17.38
N ASN A 226 19.62 -16.99 17.29
CA ASN A 226 18.87 -17.42 18.48
C ASN A 226 19.57 -18.61 19.18
N ALA A 227 19.86 -18.46 20.48
CA ALA A 227 20.55 -19.48 21.29
C ALA A 227 19.70 -20.74 21.55
N ASP A 228 18.37 -20.64 21.47
CA ASP A 228 17.48 -21.82 21.62
C ASP A 228 17.64 -22.85 20.48
N GLN A 229 18.33 -22.51 19.39
CA GLN A 229 18.72 -23.47 18.35
C GLN A 229 20.10 -24.11 18.59
N THR A 230 20.89 -23.60 19.54
CA THR A 230 22.27 -24.05 19.80
C THR A 230 22.41 -24.85 21.09
N ASP A 231 21.49 -24.71 22.05
CA ASP A 231 21.65 -25.23 23.43
C ASP A 231 21.00 -26.60 23.71
N GLY A 232 20.47 -27.26 22.67
CA GLY A 232 20.28 -28.71 22.73
C GLY A 232 21.65 -29.39 22.74
N ALA A 233 21.93 -30.25 23.71
CA ALA A 233 23.16 -31.07 23.83
C ALA A 233 23.38 -32.09 22.69
N ASP A 234 22.63 -31.89 21.61
CA ASP A 234 22.53 -32.60 20.37
C ASP A 234 22.70 -31.46 19.36
N GLY A 235 23.79 -31.44 18.58
CA GLY A 235 24.01 -30.39 17.58
C GLY A 235 22.83 -30.27 16.59
N PRO A 236 22.93 -29.55 15.47
CA PRO A 236 21.82 -29.33 14.51
C PRO A 236 21.22 -30.59 13.83
N TRP A 237 21.43 -31.78 14.38
CA TRP A 237 21.29 -33.09 13.80
C TRP A 237 20.66 -34.09 14.77
N HIS A 238 19.42 -33.89 15.22
CA HIS A 238 18.65 -35.01 15.79
C HIS A 238 17.34 -35.29 15.02
N ALA A 239 17.31 -36.52 14.48
CA ALA A 239 16.17 -37.38 14.23
C ALA A 239 14.94 -36.78 13.52
N ASN A 240 15.09 -36.42 12.24
CA ASN A 240 14.09 -36.57 11.15
C ASN A 240 14.49 -35.90 9.83
N GLY A 241 15.76 -35.47 9.67
CA GLY A 241 16.29 -35.02 8.38
C GLY A 241 15.77 -33.66 7.90
N ILE A 242 15.14 -32.87 8.78
CA ILE A 242 14.70 -31.50 8.49
C ILE A 242 15.44 -30.57 9.46
N THR A 243 16.49 -29.90 8.96
CA THR A 243 17.19 -28.83 9.69
C THR A 243 16.26 -27.62 9.79
N SER A 244 16.00 -27.10 10.99
CA SER A 244 15.35 -25.80 11.14
C SER A 244 16.23 -24.72 10.51
N PRO A 245 15.66 -23.77 9.74
CA PRO A 245 16.43 -22.65 9.23
C PRO A 245 16.97 -21.81 10.40
N LEU A 246 18.26 -21.46 10.34
CA LEU A 246 18.90 -20.54 11.28
C LEU A 246 18.22 -19.18 11.17
N GLU A 247 17.79 -18.65 12.31
CA GLU A 247 17.14 -17.35 12.37
C GLU A 247 18.16 -16.29 12.79
N TYR A 248 18.38 -15.31 11.90
CA TYR A 248 19.32 -14.22 12.08
C TYR A 248 18.63 -12.95 12.60
N TYR A 249 19.23 -12.34 13.63
CA TYR A 249 18.82 -11.06 14.21
C TYR A 249 19.93 -10.04 14.05
N ALA A 250 19.59 -8.85 13.61
CA ALA A 250 20.54 -7.76 13.44
C ALA A 250 19.87 -6.43 13.77
N SER A 251 20.67 -5.47 14.24
CA SER A 251 20.22 -4.09 14.42
C SER A 251 19.98 -3.36 13.10
N SER A 252 20.60 -3.84 12.01
CA SER A 252 20.42 -3.33 10.66
C SER A 252 19.85 -4.42 9.74
N PRO A 253 18.75 -4.17 9.00
CA PRO A 253 18.19 -5.15 8.07
C PRO A 253 19.14 -5.44 6.89
N ASP A 254 20.03 -4.50 6.54
CA ASP A 254 21.02 -4.70 5.47
C ASP A 254 22.06 -5.76 5.85
N GLU A 255 22.57 -5.71 7.08
CA GLU A 255 23.51 -6.73 7.60
C GLU A 255 22.85 -8.10 7.63
N LYS A 256 21.59 -8.16 8.10
CA LYS A 256 20.81 -9.39 8.10
C LYS A 256 20.68 -9.97 6.68
N ALA A 257 20.28 -9.14 5.71
CA ALA A 257 20.11 -9.55 4.32
C ALA A 257 21.39 -10.12 3.70
N LEU A 258 22.55 -9.51 4.01
CA LEU A 258 23.86 -9.97 3.55
C LEU A 258 24.23 -11.34 4.12
N VAL A 259 24.05 -11.53 5.43
CA VAL A 259 24.37 -12.80 6.10
C VAL A 259 23.42 -13.92 5.65
N GLU A 260 22.13 -13.62 5.49
CA GLU A 260 21.16 -14.56 4.93
C GLU A 260 21.50 -14.96 3.50
N ALA A 261 21.94 -14.01 2.66
CA ALA A 261 22.37 -14.30 1.29
C ALA A 261 23.60 -15.20 1.26
N ALA A 262 24.62 -14.91 2.09
CA ALA A 262 25.79 -15.76 2.20
C ALA A 262 25.42 -17.19 2.64
N SER A 263 24.49 -17.30 3.61
CA SER A 263 23.97 -18.59 4.08
C SER A 263 23.28 -19.38 2.96
N ARG A 264 22.46 -18.72 2.13
CA ARG A 264 21.81 -19.33 0.95
C ARG A 264 22.82 -19.84 -0.09
N VAL A 265 23.93 -19.12 -0.28
CA VAL A 265 24.99 -19.48 -1.23
C VAL A 265 25.92 -20.59 -0.72
N GLY A 266 25.87 -20.90 0.57
CA GLY A 266 26.59 -22.03 1.18
C GLY A 266 27.77 -21.65 2.09
N VAL A 267 27.86 -20.38 2.48
CA VAL A 267 28.75 -19.90 3.55
C VAL A 267 27.86 -19.45 4.72
N VAL A 268 27.77 -20.29 5.74
CA VAL A 268 26.78 -20.12 6.81
C VAL A 268 27.49 -19.63 8.08
N PHE A 269 27.12 -18.46 8.58
CA PHE A 269 27.50 -18.04 9.93
C PHE A 269 26.72 -18.87 10.95
N THR A 270 27.41 -19.53 11.88
CA THR A 270 26.81 -20.47 12.85
C THR A 270 26.83 -19.98 14.30
N GLY A 271 27.48 -18.85 14.58
CA GLY A 271 27.42 -18.19 15.89
C GLY A 271 28.79 -17.72 16.39
N ILE A 272 28.81 -17.28 17.64
CA ILE A 272 30.01 -16.81 18.33
C ILE A 272 30.24 -17.74 19.53
N SER A 273 31.42 -18.35 19.61
CA SER A 273 31.83 -19.19 20.73
C SER A 273 33.01 -18.54 21.47
N GLY A 274 32.71 -17.86 22.57
CA GLY A 274 33.70 -17.08 23.31
C GLY A 274 34.16 -15.86 22.50
N ASP A 275 35.46 -15.80 22.20
CA ASP A 275 36.08 -14.72 21.41
C ASP A 275 36.21 -15.07 19.92
N SER A 276 35.69 -16.23 19.50
CA SER A 276 35.79 -16.73 18.14
C SER A 276 34.46 -16.77 17.41
N MET A 277 34.46 -16.42 16.13
CA MET A 277 33.30 -16.58 15.23
C MET A 277 33.37 -17.92 14.51
N GLU A 278 32.23 -18.59 14.39
CA GLU A 278 32.11 -19.87 13.69
C GLU A 278 31.39 -19.70 12.35
N VAL A 279 32.03 -20.17 11.29
CA VAL A 279 31.52 -20.11 9.91
C VAL A 279 31.65 -21.48 9.28
N LYS A 280 30.60 -21.93 8.60
CA LYS A 280 30.59 -23.19 7.85
C LYS A 280 30.62 -22.91 6.36
N SER A 281 31.75 -23.17 5.72
CA SER A 281 31.91 -23.03 4.27
C SER A 281 31.86 -24.40 3.58
N LEU A 282 30.96 -24.57 2.61
CA LEU A 282 30.86 -25.80 1.80
C LEU A 282 30.81 -27.11 2.64
N GLY A 283 30.18 -27.04 3.81
CA GLY A 283 30.05 -28.17 4.72
C GLY A 283 31.17 -28.32 5.76
N LYS A 284 32.26 -27.55 5.67
CA LYS A 284 33.37 -27.58 6.63
C LYS A 284 33.22 -26.47 7.67
N PRO A 285 33.21 -26.79 8.97
CA PRO A 285 33.25 -25.78 10.02
C PRO A 285 34.65 -25.16 10.10
N GLU A 286 34.70 -23.84 10.17
CA GLU A 286 35.90 -23.01 10.33
C GLU A 286 35.67 -22.03 11.49
N ARG A 287 36.73 -21.74 12.23
CA ARG A 287 36.68 -20.85 13.40
C ARG A 287 37.71 -19.73 13.23
N TYR A 288 37.28 -18.50 13.44
CA TYR A 288 38.08 -17.27 13.29
C TYR A 288 38.23 -16.55 14.62
#